data_AF-A0A661IUC5-F1
#
_entry.id   AF-A0A661IUC5-F1
#
_cell.length_a   1.000
_cell.length_b   1.000
_cell.length_c   1.000
_cell.angle_alpha   90.00
_cell.angle_beta   90.00
_cell.angle_gamma   90.00
#
_symmetry.space_group_name_H-M   'P 1'
#
loop_
_entity.id
_entity.type
_entity.pdbx_description
1 polymer ?
#
loop_
_entity_poly.entity_id
_entity_poly.type
_entity_poly.pdbx_seq_one_letter_code
_entity_poly.pdbx_strand_id
1 'polypeptide(L)'
;MKGRRKSKVETSREEKVSLPVLAPEKEELAPYDPLQRYLQEIRNLPILSEEEERELAIRYKKYGDKEAAFRLIISNLRLVVKIA
;
A
#
# COMPACT_ATOMS: atom_id res chain seq x y z
N MET A 1 41.14 52.32 47.71
CA MET A 1 41.61 53.21 46.63
C MET A 1 40.65 53.09 45.45
N LYS A 2 40.34 54.23 44.81
CA LYS A 2 39.34 54.47 43.76
C LYS A 2 39.30 53.49 42.57
N GLY A 3 38.09 53.34 42.03
CA GLY A 3 37.80 53.26 40.58
C GLY A 3 37.78 51.84 40.02
N ARG A 4 36.97 51.48 39.02
CA ARG A 4 36.25 52.28 38.02
C ARG A 4 35.23 51.35 37.32
N ARG A 5 34.07 51.93 37.01
CA ARG A 5 33.21 51.73 35.82
C ARG A 5 32.29 50.49 35.70
N LYS A 6 30.99 50.83 35.73
CA LYS A 6 29.81 50.10 35.25
C LYS A 6 29.85 49.81 33.73
N SER A 7 29.11 48.78 33.31
CA SER A 7 28.16 48.69 32.15
C SER A 7 28.28 47.31 31.47
N LYS A 8 27.37 46.35 31.72
CA LYS A 8 26.14 46.04 30.97
C LYS A 8 26.36 45.75 29.47
N VAL A 9 26.29 44.47 29.08
CA VAL A 9 25.73 43.90 27.82
C VAL A 9 25.47 42.40 28.11
N GLU A 10 24.29 41.98 28.58
CA GLU A 10 23.22 41.38 27.77
C GLU A 10 23.70 40.43 26.66
N THR A 11 23.69 39.12 26.91
CA THR A 11 23.47 38.12 25.86
C THR A 11 22.60 37.02 26.44
N SER A 12 21.31 37.28 26.39
CA SER A 12 20.27 36.28 26.30
C SER A 12 20.37 35.56 24.97
N ARG A 13 20.47 34.22 25.00
CA ARG A 13 19.73 33.25 24.17
C ARG A 13 20.39 31.88 24.33
N GLU A 14 19.92 31.13 25.31
CA GLU A 14 19.96 29.67 25.22
C GLU A 14 18.91 29.27 24.18
N GLU A 15 19.30 29.21 22.91
CA GLU A 15 18.53 28.47 21.91
C GLU A 15 18.62 26.99 22.28
N LYS A 16 17.61 26.50 23.01
CA LYS A 16 17.27 25.08 23.00
C LYS A 16 16.81 24.74 21.59
N VAL A 17 17.75 24.37 20.72
CA VAL A 17 17.44 23.76 19.44
C VAL A 17 16.79 22.41 19.74
N SER A 18 15.45 22.41 19.77
CA SER A 18 14.68 21.18 19.70
C SER A 18 14.90 20.60 18.32
N LEU A 19 15.82 19.64 18.24
CA LEU A 19 15.95 18.78 17.07
C LEU A 19 14.59 18.13 16.82
N PRO A 20 14.05 18.14 15.59
CA PRO A 20 12.96 17.24 15.27
C PRO A 20 13.54 15.84 15.42
N VAL A 21 13.13 15.14 16.48
CA VAL A 21 13.38 13.72 16.59
C VAL A 21 12.51 13.08 15.52
N LEU A 22 13.07 13.00 14.31
CA LEU A 22 12.73 11.98 13.32
C LEU A 22 13.20 10.65 13.91
N ALA A 23 12.56 10.22 14.99
CA ALA A 23 12.45 8.80 15.21
C ALA A 23 11.79 8.28 13.93
N PRO A 24 12.34 7.28 13.23
CA PRO A 24 11.45 6.44 12.46
C PRO A 24 10.48 5.92 13.52
N GLU A 25 9.26 6.48 13.55
CA GLU A 25 8.14 5.75 14.10
C GLU A 25 8.28 4.39 13.44
N LYS A 26 8.58 3.37 14.24
CA LYS A 26 8.61 2.01 13.76
C LYS A 26 7.22 1.83 13.17
N GLU A 27 7.14 1.99 11.86
CA GLU A 27 6.18 1.30 11.05
C GLU A 27 6.57 -0.15 11.29
N GLU A 28 6.06 -0.70 12.40
CA GLU A 28 6.03 -2.12 12.66
C GLU A 28 5.39 -2.67 11.40
N LEU A 29 6.23 -3.16 10.51
CA LEU A 29 5.84 -3.77 9.26
C LEU A 29 4.73 -4.73 9.64
N ALA A 30 3.49 -4.37 9.31
CA ALA A 30 2.34 -5.16 9.69
C ALA A 30 2.65 -6.60 9.28
N PRO A 31 2.44 -7.58 10.18
CA PRO A 31 2.83 -8.95 9.91
C PRO A 31 2.35 -9.35 8.52
N TYR A 32 3.29 -9.75 7.66
CA TYR A 32 3.00 -10.12 6.28
C TYR A 32 2.12 -11.37 6.33
N ASP A 33 0.81 -11.18 6.16
CA ASP A 33 -0.15 -12.27 6.01
C ASP A 33 -0.32 -12.57 4.51
N PRO A 34 0.22 -13.70 4.01
CA PRO A 34 0.11 -14.08 2.61
C PRO A 34 -1.35 -14.27 2.16
N LEU A 35 -2.22 -14.74 3.07
CA LEU A 35 -3.63 -14.96 2.76
C LEU A 35 -4.34 -13.61 2.61
N GLN A 36 -4.16 -12.70 3.57
CA GLN A 36 -4.76 -11.37 3.49
C GLN A 36 -4.29 -10.63 2.23
N ARG A 37 -3.02 -10.76 1.84
CA ARG A 37 -2.49 -10.20 0.59
C ARG A 37 -3.17 -10.80 -0.65
N TYR A 38 -3.29 -12.12 -0.72
CA TYR A 38 -3.99 -12.80 -1.81
C TYR A 38 -5.46 -12.35 -1.92
N LEU A 39 -6.16 -12.24 -0.79
CA LEU A 39 -7.54 -11.78 -0.75
C LEU A 39 -7.69 -10.32 -1.23
N GLN A 40 -6.71 -9.45 -0.94
CA GLN A 40 -6.71 -8.08 -1.48
C GLN A 40 -6.43 -8.06 -2.98
N GLU A 41 -5.51 -8.90 -3.48
CA GLU A 41 -5.20 -9.00 -4.91
C GLU A 41 -6.42 -9.46 -5.71
N ILE A 42 -7.10 -10.53 -5.30
CA ILE A 42 -8.25 -11.05 -6.04
C ILE A 42 -9.44 -10.08 -6.04
N ARG A 43 -9.57 -9.19 -5.05
CA ARG A 43 -10.65 -8.19 -4.99
C ARG A 43 -10.61 -7.18 -6.14
N ASN A 44 -9.41 -6.90 -6.67
CA ASN A 44 -9.19 -5.92 -7.73
C ASN A 44 -9.30 -6.51 -9.15
N LEU A 45 -9.58 -7.82 -9.26
CA LEU A 45 -9.73 -8.47 -10.55
C LEU A 45 -11.00 -7.98 -11.27
N PRO A 46 -10.93 -7.81 -12.60
CA PRO A 46 -12.08 -7.35 -13.38
C PRO A 46 -13.21 -8.38 -13.32
N ILE A 47 -14.43 -7.87 -13.16
CA ILE A 47 -15.66 -8.66 -13.32
C ILE A 47 -16.03 -8.61 -14.80
N LEU A 48 -16.34 -9.77 -15.37
CA LEU A 48 -16.80 -9.88 -16.75
C LEU A 48 -18.32 -9.74 -16.81
N SER A 49 -18.83 -9.14 -17.88
CA SER A 49 -20.25 -9.27 -18.22
C SER A 49 -20.57 -10.67 -18.74
N GLU A 50 -21.85 -11.04 -18.77
CA GLU A 50 -22.29 -12.33 -19.33
C GLU A 50 -21.87 -12.50 -20.80
N GLU A 51 -21.96 -11.43 -21.58
CA GLU A 51 -21.55 -11.42 -22.98
C GLU A 51 -20.05 -11.66 -23.14
N GLU A 52 -19.22 -11.01 -22.31
CA GLU A 52 -17.78 -11.18 -22.31
C GLU A 52 -17.38 -12.61 -21.92
N GLU A 53 -18.00 -13.17 -20.88
CA GLU A 53 -17.76 -14.56 -20.48
C GLU A 53 -18.09 -15.52 -21.61
N ARG A 54 -19.24 -15.32 -22.26
CA ARG A 54 -19.67 -16.16 -23.39
C ARG A 54 -18.70 -16.07 -24.56
N GLU A 55 -18.24 -14.87 -24.90
CA GLU A 55 -17.27 -14.69 -25.99
C GLU A 55 -15.95 -15.39 -25.67
N LEU A 56 -15.39 -15.18 -24.48
CA LEU A 56 -14.15 -15.81 -24.05
C LEU A 56 -14.26 -17.34 -24.02
N ALA A 57 -15.39 -17.87 -23.55
CA ALA A 57 -15.64 -19.30 -23.50
C ALA A 57 -15.71 -19.90 -24.92
N ILE A 58 -16.38 -19.21 -25.85
CA ILE A 58 -16.42 -19.61 -27.26
C ILE A 58 -15.02 -19.57 -27.86
N ARG A 59 -14.23 -18.51 -27.60
CA ARG A 59 -12.87 -18.36 -28.13
C ARG A 59 -11.96 -19.48 -27.66
N TYR A 60 -11.96 -19.77 -26.37
CA TYR A 60 -11.20 -20.88 -25.82
C TYR A 60 -11.64 -22.23 -26.42
N LYS A 61 -12.95 -22.50 -26.46
CA LYS A 61 -13.49 -23.77 -26.96
C LYS A 61 -13.21 -24.01 -28.44
N LYS A 62 -13.33 -22.98 -29.28
CA LYS A 62 -13.20 -23.11 -30.74
C LYS A 62 -11.75 -23.01 -31.21
N TYR A 63 -10.95 -22.16 -30.60
CA TYR A 63 -9.63 -21.79 -31.10
C TYR A 63 -8.50 -22.16 -30.14
N GLY A 64 -8.79 -22.73 -28.97
CA GLY A 64 -7.79 -23.06 -27.96
C GLY A 64 -7.12 -21.82 -27.36
N ASP A 65 -7.80 -20.68 -27.38
CA ASP A 65 -7.28 -19.39 -26.92
C ASP A 65 -6.99 -19.43 -25.41
N LYS A 66 -5.72 -19.63 -25.05
CA LYS A 66 -5.26 -19.71 -23.65
C LYS A 66 -5.43 -18.40 -22.91
N GLU A 67 -5.34 -17.26 -23.60
CA GLU A 67 -5.55 -15.96 -22.99
C GLU A 67 -7.02 -15.79 -22.59
N ALA A 68 -7.94 -16.26 -23.44
CA ALA A 68 -9.36 -16.28 -23.10
C ALA A 68 -9.65 -17.16 -21.88
N ALA A 69 -9.03 -18.34 -21.78
CA ALA A 69 -9.13 -19.19 -20.59
C ALA A 69 -8.57 -18.51 -19.33
N PHE A 70 -7.41 -17.87 -19.45
CA PHE A 70 -6.77 -17.16 -18.33
C PHE A 70 -7.67 -16.04 -17.79
N ARG A 71 -8.25 -15.23 -18.68
CA ARG A 71 -9.20 -14.17 -18.31
C ARG A 71 -10.45 -14.73 -17.60
N LEU A 72 -11.00 -15.84 -18.08
CA LEU A 72 -12.14 -16.52 -17.45
C LEU A 72 -11.80 -17.04 -16.04
N ILE A 73 -10.61 -17.64 -15.87
CA ILE A 73 -10.17 -18.16 -14.57
C ILE A 73 -9.99 -17.02 -13.57
N ILE A 74 -9.25 -15.98 -13.96
CA ILE A 74 -8.92 -14.85 -13.08
C ILE A 74 -10.18 -14.12 -12.60
N SER A 75 -11.07 -13.77 -13.52
CA SER A 75 -12.32 -13.08 -13.18
C SER A 75 -13.18 -13.85 -12.17
N ASN A 76 -13.09 -15.18 -12.15
CA ASN A 76 -13.86 -16.06 -11.29
C ASN A 76 -13.17 -16.46 -9.97
N LEU A 77 -11.93 -16.06 -9.70
CA LEU A 77 -11.21 -16.44 -8.46
C LEU A 77 -11.93 -15.96 -7.19
N ARG A 78 -12.55 -14.77 -7.23
CA ARG A 78 -13.35 -14.26 -6.11
C ARG A 78 -14.53 -15.17 -5.77
N LEU A 79 -15.12 -15.82 -6.77
CA LEU A 79 -16.25 -16.74 -6.58
C LEU A 79 -15.78 -18.01 -5.87
N VAL A 80 -14.66 -18.60 -6.32
CA VAL A 80 -14.08 -19.82 -5.73
C VAL A 80 -13.82 -19.63 -4.23
N VAL A 81 -13.25 -18.50 -3.83
CA VAL A 81 -12.98 -18.22 -2.41
C VAL A 81 -14.26 -18.08 -1.59
N LYS A 82 -15.35 -17.59 -2.17
CA LYS A 82 -16.63 -17.45 -1.45
C LYS A 82 -17.33 -18.78 -1.18
N ILE A 83 -17.06 -19.81 -1.98
CA ILE A 83 -17.73 -21.11 -1.91
C ILE A 83 -16.89 -22.19 -1.22
N ALA A 84 -15.60 -21.94 -1.02
CA ALA A 84 -14.64 -22.86 -0.40
C ALA A 84 -14.82 -22.99 1.11
#